data_AF-A0A9D8FXQ2-F1
#
_entry.id   AF-A0A9D8FXQ2-F1
#
_cell.length_a   1.000
_cell.length_b   1.000
_cell.length_c   1.000
_cell.angle_alpha   90.00
_cell.angle_beta   90.00
_cell.angle_gamma   90.00
#
_symmetry.space_group_name_H-M   'P 1'
#
loop_
_entity.id
_entity.type
_entity.pdbx_description
1 polymer ?
#
loop_
_entity_poly.entity_id
_entity_poly.type
_entity_poly.pdbx_seq_one_letter_code
_entity_poly.pdbx_strand_id
1 'polypeptide(L)' 'MATTIARMTRDELRELVEESVERKLLEFLRDPDWGLELRKQVRARLHDSFAAEARGERGIPAEELAKRLGIKV' A
#
# COMPACT_ATOMS: atom_id res chain seq x y z
N MET A 1 -20.36 25.59 16.79
CA MET A 1 -19.65 26.86 17.04
C MET A 1 -18.26 26.72 16.47
N ALA A 2 -17.78 27.69 15.68
CA ALA A 2 -16.41 27.63 15.16
C ALA A 2 -15.42 27.89 16.31
N THR A 3 -14.63 26.88 16.66
CA THR A 3 -13.48 27.01 17.56
C THR A 3 -12.38 27.74 16.79
N THR A 4 -12.22 29.03 17.06
CA THR A 4 -11.09 29.81 16.55
C THR A 4 -9.79 29.31 17.17
N ILE A 5 -8.74 29.11 16.37
CA ILE A 5 -7.41 28.64 16.83
C ILE A 5 -6.88 29.46 18.00
N ALA A 6 -7.18 30.77 18.04
CA ALA A 6 -6.79 31.66 19.13
C ALA A 6 -7.37 31.28 20.53
N ARG A 7 -8.34 30.36 20.60
CA ARG A 7 -8.95 29.88 21.84
C ARG A 7 -8.38 28.54 22.32
N MET A 8 -7.52 27.89 21.55
CA MET A 8 -6.89 26.64 21.93
C MET A 8 -5.80 26.88 22.98
N THR A 9 -5.69 25.95 23.90
CA THR A 9 -4.51 25.78 24.75
C THR A 9 -3.32 25.32 23.91
N ARG A 10 -2.12 25.40 24.50
CA ARG A 10 -0.89 24.91 23.87
C ARG A 10 -0.97 23.43 23.52
N ASP A 11 -1.61 22.63 24.37
CA ASP A 11 -1.68 21.18 24.21
C ASP A 11 -2.68 20.79 23.12
N GLU A 12 -3.85 21.43 23.08
CA GLU A 12 -4.83 21.23 22.00
C GLU A 12 -4.26 21.60 20.63
N LEU A 13 -3.48 22.69 20.56
CA LEU A 13 -2.82 23.08 19.31
C LEU A 13 -1.75 22.05 18.90
N ARG A 14 -0.99 21.52 19.86
CA ARG A 14 0.01 20.48 19.60
C ARG A 14 -0.66 19.22 19.05
N GLU A 15 -1.71 18.75 19.71
CA GLU A 15 -2.46 17.55 19.32
C GLU A 15 -3.04 17.70 17.92
N LEU A 16 -3.67 18.85 17.61
CA LEU A 16 -4.17 19.14 16.26
C LEU A 16 -3.07 19.05 15.19
N VAL A 17 -1.89 19.58 15.47
CA VAL A 17 -0.75 19.55 14.54
C VAL A 17 -0.24 18.11 14.39
N GLU A 18 -0.09 17.37 15.49
CA GLU A 18 0.36 15.98 15.48
C GLU A 18 -0.59 15.10 14.65
N GLU A 19 -1.90 15.17 14.89
CA GLU A 19 -2.91 14.46 14.11
C GLU A 19 -2.88 14.85 12.62
N SER A 20 -2.71 16.14 12.33
CA SER A 20 -2.67 16.64 10.96
C SER A 20 -1.44 16.14 10.21
N VAL A 21 -0.27 16.10 10.88
CA VAL A 21 0.97 15.55 10.34
C VAL A 21 0.86 14.05 10.15
N GLU A 22 0.37 13.31 11.14
CA GLU A 22 0.16 11.85 11.04
C GLU A 22 -0.73 11.51 9.85
N ARG A 23 -1.85 12.21 9.69
CA ARG A 23 -2.76 12.05 8.54
C ARG A 23 -2.04 12.27 7.22
N LYS A 24 -1.16 13.29 7.12
CA LYS A 24 -0.35 13.53 5.93
C LYS A 24 0.68 12.45 5.69
N LEU A 25 1.39 12.01 6.72
CA LEU A 25 2.35 10.94 6.59
C LEU A 25 1.69 9.64 6.13
N LEU A 26 0.52 9.27 6.69
CA LEU A 26 -0.26 8.12 6.24
C LEU A 26 -0.74 8.24 4.79
N GLU A 27 -0.98 9.44 4.31
CA GLU A 27 -1.33 9.67 2.90
C GLU A 27 -0.11 9.63 1.97
N PHE A 28 1.05 10.11 2.42
CA PHE A 28 2.29 10.11 1.63
C PHE A 28 2.96 8.73 1.59
N LEU A 29 2.91 7.96 2.65
CA LEU A 29 3.59 6.67 2.79
C LEU A 29 2.77 5.50 2.21
N ARG A 30 1.94 5.75 1.19
CA ARG A 30 0.90 4.80 0.74
C ARG A 30 1.35 3.60 -0.09
N ASP A 31 2.64 3.38 -0.28
CA ASP A 31 3.17 2.10 -0.73
C ASP A 31 4.63 2.00 -0.27
N PRO A 32 5.00 1.03 0.60
CA PRO A 32 6.38 0.85 1.01
C PRO A 32 7.31 0.50 -0.18
N ASP A 33 6.76 -0.03 -1.27
CA ASP A 33 7.49 -0.36 -2.49
C ASP A 33 7.46 0.77 -3.53
N TRP A 34 6.96 1.96 -3.18
CA TRP A 34 6.86 3.09 -4.09
C TRP A 34 8.25 3.47 -4.66
N GLY A 35 8.33 3.51 -5.99
CA GLY A 35 9.56 3.85 -6.70
C GLY A 35 10.59 2.72 -6.79
N LEU A 36 10.27 1.51 -6.31
CA LEU A 36 11.12 0.34 -6.49
C LEU A 36 10.90 -0.31 -7.86
N GLU A 37 11.99 -0.84 -8.44
CA GLU A 37 11.92 -1.65 -9.65
C GLU A 37 11.89 -3.15 -9.34
N LEU A 38 11.17 -3.91 -10.16
CA LEU A 38 11.19 -5.36 -10.11
C LEU A 38 12.60 -5.92 -10.37
N ARG A 39 13.05 -6.82 -9.49
CA ARG A 39 14.28 -7.59 -9.71
C ARG A 39 14.21 -8.33 -11.06
N LYS A 40 15.33 -8.39 -11.79
CA LYS A 40 15.41 -9.02 -13.13
C LYS A 40 14.79 -10.41 -13.19
N GLN A 41 15.05 -11.24 -12.17
CA GLN A 41 14.50 -12.60 -12.05
C GLN A 41 12.98 -12.65 -11.92
N VAL A 42 12.38 -11.67 -11.22
CA VAL A 42 10.91 -11.57 -11.05
C VAL A 42 10.29 -11.12 -12.37
N ARG A 43 10.88 -10.12 -13.02
CA ARG A 43 10.46 -9.64 -14.34
C ARG A 43 10.47 -10.76 -15.39
N ALA A 44 11.55 -11.56 -15.45
CA ALA A 44 11.65 -12.67 -16.39
C ALA A 44 10.54 -13.71 -16.17
N ARG A 45 10.33 -14.13 -14.91
CA ARG A 45 9.27 -15.08 -14.54
C ARG A 45 7.86 -14.58 -14.89
N LEU A 46 7.60 -13.28 -14.70
CA LEU A 46 6.32 -12.67 -15.09
C LEU A 46 6.14 -12.70 -16.61
N HIS A 47 7.19 -12.41 -17.37
CA HIS A 47 7.13 -12.48 -18.83
C HIS A 47 6.78 -13.88 -19.32
N ASP A 48 7.41 -14.92 -18.75
CA ASP A 48 7.09 -16.32 -19.07
C ASP A 48 5.64 -16.68 -18.70
N SER A 49 5.18 -16.21 -17.54
CA SER A 49 3.80 -16.41 -17.06
C SER A 49 2.77 -15.77 -18.00
N PHE A 50 2.99 -14.53 -18.43
CA PHE A 50 2.10 -13.86 -19.37
C PHE A 50 2.12 -14.51 -20.75
N ALA A 51 3.28 -14.99 -21.21
CA ALA A 51 3.37 -15.74 -22.46
C ALA A 51 2.61 -17.07 -22.40
N ALA A 52 2.61 -17.76 -21.25
CA ALA A 52 1.83 -18.97 -21.02
C ALA A 52 0.32 -18.68 -21.04
N GLU A 53 -0.11 -17.62 -20.36
CA GLU A 53 -1.50 -17.17 -20.37
C GLU A 53 -1.98 -16.83 -21.80
N ALA A 54 -1.16 -16.14 -22.58
CA ALA A 54 -1.46 -15.82 -23.98
C ALA A 54 -1.62 -17.06 -24.87
N ARG A 55 -0.99 -18.19 -24.51
CA ARG A 55 -1.19 -19.49 -25.17
C ARG A 55 -2.41 -20.26 -24.67
N GLY A 56 -3.17 -19.69 -23.72
CA GLY A 56 -4.37 -20.29 -23.15
C GLY A 56 -4.13 -21.11 -21.88
N GLU A 57 -2.92 -21.10 -21.34
CA GLU A 57 -2.63 -21.75 -20.05
C GLU A 57 -3.27 -20.94 -18.92
N ARG A 58 -4.05 -21.59 -18.06
CA ARG A 58 -4.67 -20.92 -16.91
C ARG A 58 -3.74 -20.98 -15.70
N GLY A 59 -3.59 -19.84 -15.03
CA GLY A 59 -2.97 -19.77 -13.71
C GLY A 59 -3.83 -20.42 -12.61
N ILE A 60 -3.30 -20.40 -11.40
CA ILE A 60 -4.03 -20.79 -10.18
C ILE A 60 -4.88 -19.62 -9.67
N PRO A 61 -6.09 -19.87 -9.14
CA PRO A 61 -6.90 -18.84 -8.49
C PRO A 61 -6.13 -18.17 -7.34
N ALA A 62 -6.34 -16.86 -7.16
CA ALA A 62 -5.63 -16.06 -6.15
C ALA A 62 -5.92 -16.57 -4.73
N GLU A 63 -7.16 -16.96 -4.46
CA GLU A 63 -7.60 -17.49 -3.17
C GLU A 63 -6.95 -18.85 -2.87
N GLU A 64 -6.72 -19.67 -3.89
CA GLU A 64 -6.04 -20.95 -3.75
C GLU A 64 -4.55 -20.75 -3.45
N LEU A 65 -3.89 -19.84 -4.19
CA LEU A 65 -2.50 -19.49 -3.94
C LEU A 65 -2.30 -18.93 -2.52
N ALA A 66 -3.18 -18.01 -2.10
CA ALA A 66 -3.09 -17.40 -0.79
C ALA A 66 -3.25 -18.43 0.34
N LYS A 67 -4.19 -19.40 0.20
CA LYS A 67 -4.31 -20.55 1.12
C LYS A 67 -3.03 -21.37 1.20
N ARG A 68 -2.41 -21.69 0.05
CA ARG A 68 -1.15 -22.45 -0.01
C ARG A 68 0.00 -21.73 0.68
N LEU A 69 0.02 -20.39 0.60
CA LEU A 69 1.05 -19.55 1.20
C LEU A 69 0.75 -19.10 2.64
N GLY A 70 -0.41 -19.44 3.19
CA GLY A 70 -0.85 -18.98 4.51
C GLY A 70 -1.13 -17.47 4.58
N ILE A 71 -1.39 -16.84 3.44
CA ILE A 71 -1.71 -15.41 3.34
C ILE A 71 -3.22 -15.26 3.51
N LYS A 72 -3.63 -14.34 4.39
CA LYS A 72 -5.03 -13.91 4.46
C LYS A 72 -5.31 -12.96 3.30
N VAL A 73 -6.23 -13.36 2.42
CA VAL A 73 -6.84 -12.54 1.37
C VAL A 73 -8.22 -12.10 1.81
#